data_AF-A0A7R9GKF3-F1
#
_entry.id   AF-A0A7R9GKF3-F1
#
_cell.length_a   1.000
_cell.length_b   1.000
_cell.length_c   1.000
_cell.angle_alpha   90.00
_cell.angle_beta   90.00
_cell.angle_gamma   90.00
#
_symmetry.space_group_name_H-M   'P 1'
#
loop_
_entity.id
_entity.type
_entity.pdbx_description
1 polymer ?
#
loop_
_entity_poly.entity_id
_entity_poly.type
_entity_poly.pdbx_seq_one_letter_code
_entity_poly.pdbx_strand_id
1 'polypeptide(L)'
;MDVNIVVRMILHFFNTPPGMKEEQLFKVFDEAAVRKPASVKFFESKSERSSSGLLEFKEVDDALNALVAVNHASIPNPAGGKFPYIMKLCFSTYKKRD
;
A
#
# COMPACT_ATOMS: atom_id res chain seq x y z
N MET A 1 8.91 -14.42 -20.32
CA MET A 1 8.56 -14.33 -18.89
C MET A 1 7.05 -14.21 -18.84
N ASP A 2 6.36 -15.31 -18.57
CA ASP A 2 4.92 -15.24 -18.30
C ASP A 2 4.74 -14.60 -16.93
N VAL A 3 4.46 -13.30 -16.92
CA VAL A 3 4.01 -12.62 -15.70
C VAL A 3 2.58 -13.09 -15.47
N ASN A 4 2.43 -14.23 -14.81
CA ASN A 4 1.14 -14.68 -14.30
C ASN A 4 0.69 -13.70 -13.21
N ILE A 5 -0.02 -12.64 -13.61
CA ILE A 5 -0.64 -11.69 -12.69
C ILE A 5 -1.80 -12.40 -12.02
N VAL A 6 -1.60 -12.82 -10.77
CA VAL A 6 -2.68 -13.35 -9.96
C VAL A 6 -3.33 -12.18 -9.22
N VAL A 7 -4.52 -11.79 -9.65
CA VAL A 7 -5.35 -10.78 -8.99
C VAL A 7 -5.80 -11.34 -7.63
N ARG A 8 -5.64 -10.56 -6.55
CA ARG A 8 -5.92 -10.98 -5.18
C ARG A 8 -6.46 -9.84 -4.32
N MET A 9 -7.11 -10.19 -3.22
CA MET A 9 -7.56 -9.25 -2.18
C MET A 9 -6.40 -8.63 -1.36
N ILE A 10 -5.15 -9.04 -1.60
CA ILE A 10 -3.99 -8.55 -0.83
C ILE A 10 -3.03 -7.82 -1.76
N LEU A 11 -2.76 -6.54 -1.44
CA LEU A 11 -1.73 -5.74 -2.07
C LEU A 11 -0.49 -5.64 -1.17
N HIS A 12 0.68 -5.57 -1.78
CA HIS A 12 1.92 -5.17 -1.12
C HIS A 12 2.16 -3.70 -1.45
N PHE A 13 2.31 -2.86 -0.42
CA PHE A 13 2.74 -1.47 -0.58
C PHE A 13 4.22 -1.28 -0.27
N PHE A 14 4.86 -0.38 -1.01
CA PHE A 14 6.26 0.01 -0.83
C PHE A 14 6.41 1.51 -0.85
N ASN A 15 7.57 1.96 -0.37
CA ASN A 15 8.05 3.34 -0.51
C ASN A 15 7.12 4.37 0.13
N THR A 16 6.60 4.07 1.31
CA THR A 16 5.89 5.03 2.17
C THR A 16 6.86 5.61 3.22
N PRO A 17 6.55 6.75 3.86
CA PRO A 17 7.41 7.32 4.89
C PRO A 17 7.79 6.33 6.01
N PRO A 18 8.99 6.42 6.62
CA PRO A 18 9.30 5.65 7.82
C PRO A 18 8.35 6.02 8.96
N GLY A 19 7.94 5.04 9.77
CA GLY A 19 7.00 5.26 10.88
C GLY A 19 5.57 5.60 10.46
N MET A 20 5.19 5.34 9.20
CA MET A 20 3.83 5.52 8.69
C MET A 20 2.82 4.78 9.58
N LYS A 21 1.72 5.46 9.96
CA LYS A 21 0.59 4.87 10.69
C LYS A 21 -0.59 4.60 9.77
N GLU A 22 -1.47 3.69 10.18
CA GLU A 22 -2.68 3.34 9.41
C GLU A 22 -3.54 4.56 9.09
N GLU A 23 -3.75 5.45 10.06
CA GLU A 23 -4.63 6.62 9.88
C GLU A 23 -4.06 7.58 8.82
N GLN A 24 -2.74 7.70 8.74
CA GLN A 24 -2.08 8.50 7.71
C GLN A 24 -2.21 7.82 6.34
N LEU A 25 -2.13 6.49 6.31
CA LEU A 25 -2.22 5.72 5.07
C LEU A 25 -3.64 5.79 4.51
N PHE A 26 -4.65 5.71 5.38
CA PHE A 26 -6.07 5.78 5.01
C PHE A 26 -6.48 7.11 4.38
N LYS A 27 -5.78 8.22 4.67
CA LYS A 27 -6.01 9.50 3.99
C LYS A 27 -5.80 9.39 2.48
N VAL A 28 -4.83 8.60 2.04
CA VAL A 28 -4.56 8.37 0.61
C VAL A 28 -5.77 7.71 -0.08
N PHE A 29 -6.46 6.80 0.62
CA PHE A 29 -7.65 6.12 0.11
C PHE A 29 -8.88 7.03 0.16
N ASP A 30 -9.03 7.82 1.23
CA ASP A 30 -10.10 8.82 1.36
C ASP A 30 -10.01 9.88 0.25
N GLU A 31 -8.82 10.42 0.00
CA GLU A 31 -8.57 11.42 -1.05
C GLU A 31 -8.86 10.90 -2.46
N ALA A 32 -8.61 9.61 -2.70
CA ALA A 32 -8.92 8.94 -3.95
C ALA A 32 -10.36 8.41 -4.03
N ALA A 33 -11.18 8.61 -2.99
CA ALA A 33 -12.56 8.13 -2.89
C ALA A 33 -12.72 6.62 -3.17
N VAL A 34 -11.75 5.80 -2.75
CA VAL A 34 -11.79 4.34 -2.86
C VAL A 34 -11.89 3.67 -1.50
N ARG A 35 -12.31 2.40 -1.47
CA ARG A 35 -12.42 1.66 -0.21
C ARG A 35 -11.03 1.48 0.43
N LYS A 36 -10.97 1.65 1.75
CA LYS A 36 -9.81 1.33 2.58
C LYS A 36 -9.60 -0.18 2.71
N PRO A 37 -8.37 -0.65 2.93
CA PRO A 37 -8.15 -2.04 3.30
C PRO A 37 -8.81 -2.35 4.65
N ALA A 38 -9.26 -3.58 4.82
CA ALA A 38 -9.82 -4.11 6.05
C ALA A 38 -8.73 -4.36 7.12
N SER A 39 -7.49 -4.61 6.72
CA SER A 39 -6.34 -4.68 7.62
C SER A 39 -5.06 -4.19 6.95
N VAL A 40 -4.15 -3.63 7.76
CA VAL A 40 -2.81 -3.24 7.32
C VAL A 40 -1.79 -4.01 8.15
N LYS A 41 -0.79 -4.58 7.49
CA LYS A 41 0.36 -5.19 8.16
C LYS A 41 1.63 -4.48 7.72
N PHE A 42 2.21 -3.67 8.59
CA PHE A 42 3.53 -3.11 8.37
C PHE A 42 4.60 -4.19 8.52
N PHE A 43 5.59 -4.17 7.63
CA PHE A 43 6.80 -4.97 7.80
C PHE A 43 7.82 -4.21 8.63
N GLU A 44 8.54 -4.93 9.49
CA GLU A 44 9.71 -4.40 10.18
C GLU A 44 10.73 -3.97 9.13
N SER A 45 10.98 -2.66 9.06
CA SER A 45 11.94 -2.15 8.11
C SER A 45 13.35 -2.34 8.64
N LYS A 46 14.22 -2.96 7.82
CA LYS A 46 15.67 -2.96 8.06
C LYS A 46 16.32 -1.61 7.72
N SER A 47 15.56 -0.66 7.17
CA SER A 47 16.04 0.64 6.71
C SER A 47 15.14 1.77 7.18
N GLU A 48 15.73 2.86 7.63
CA GLU A 48 14.99 4.07 8.00
C GLU A 48 14.56 4.91 6.78
N ARG A 49 14.85 4.46 5.56
CA ARG A 49 14.56 5.24 4.34
C ARG A 49 13.09 5.20 3.95
N SER A 50 12.39 4.09 4.13
CA SER A 50 10.99 3.92 3.75
C SER A 50 10.37 2.72 4.44
N SER A 51 9.05 2.68 4.54
CA SER A 51 8.28 1.52 5.01
C SER A 51 7.61 0.76 3.86
N SER A 52 7.19 -0.47 4.17
CA SER A 52 6.44 -1.37 3.29
C SER A 52 5.53 -2.29 4.11
N GLY A 53 4.61 -3.00 3.45
CA GLY A 53 3.70 -3.92 4.14
C GLY A 53 2.59 -4.45 3.25
N LEU A 54 1.58 -5.04 3.88
CA LEU A 54 0.41 -5.62 3.20
C LEU A 54 -0.86 -4.83 3.50
N LEU A 55 -1.73 -4.76 2.50
CA LEU A 55 -3.09 -4.23 2.57
C LEU A 55 -4.04 -5.37 2.22
N GLU A 56 -4.88 -5.78 3.15
CA GLU A 56 -5.89 -6.82 2.94
C GLU A 56 -7.25 -6.17 2.75
N PHE A 57 -7.93 -6.47 1.64
CA PHE A 57 -9.28 -6.01 1.34
C PHE A 57 -10.28 -7.15 1.55
N LYS A 58 -11.57 -6.81 1.65
CA LYS A 58 -12.64 -7.81 1.75
C LYS A 58 -12.88 -8.49 0.40
N GLU A 59 -12.89 -7.68 -0.66
CA GLU A 59 -13.18 -8.12 -2.01
C GLU A 59 -12.00 -7.84 -2.95
N VAL A 60 -11.89 -8.64 -4.01
CA VAL A 60 -10.87 -8.46 -5.05
C VAL A 60 -11.08 -7.14 -5.80
N ASP A 61 -12.33 -6.76 -6.04
CA ASP A 61 -12.68 -5.52 -6.74
C ASP A 61 -12.22 -4.28 -5.97
N ASP A 62 -12.32 -4.29 -4.64
CA ASP A 62 -11.82 -3.20 -3.80
C ASP A 62 -10.28 -3.09 -3.89
N ALA A 63 -9.57 -4.22 -3.90
CA ALA A 63 -8.11 -4.24 -4.08
C ALA A 63 -7.70 -3.74 -5.47
N LEU A 64 -8.45 -4.10 -6.52
CA LEU A 64 -8.19 -3.63 -7.88
C LEU A 64 -8.44 -2.12 -8.00
N ASN A 65 -9.57 -1.64 -7.47
CA ASN A 65 -9.90 -0.21 -7.47
C ASN A 65 -8.85 0.61 -6.72
N ALA A 66 -8.41 0.13 -5.56
CA ALA A 66 -7.30 0.72 -4.82
C ALA A 66 -6.00 0.72 -5.65
N LEU A 67 -5.62 -0.41 -6.24
CA LEU A 67 -4.42 -0.51 -7.06
C LEU A 67 -4.42 0.52 -8.21
N VAL A 68 -5.55 0.70 -8.89
CA VAL A 68 -5.67 1.67 -9.99
C VAL A 68 -5.63 3.11 -9.48
N ALA A 69 -6.32 3.40 -8.38
CA ALA A 69 -6.53 4.78 -7.92
C ALA A 69 -5.37 5.34 -7.09
N VAL A 70 -4.75 4.53 -6.22
CA VAL A 70 -3.76 5.01 -5.25
C VAL A 70 -2.33 4.54 -5.51
N ASN A 71 -2.10 3.70 -6.52
CA ASN A 71 -0.73 3.40 -6.93
C ASN A 71 -0.04 4.69 -7.42
N HIS A 72 1.22 4.88 -7.02
CA HIS A 72 1.98 6.11 -7.26
C HIS A 72 1.42 7.36 -6.57
N ALA A 73 0.56 7.22 -5.55
CA ALA A 73 0.17 8.34 -4.72
C ALA A 73 1.40 9.03 -4.11
N SER A 74 1.41 10.37 -4.18
CA SER A 74 2.47 11.22 -3.66
C SER A 74 2.22 11.53 -2.20
N ILE A 75 2.98 10.91 -1.30
CA ILE A 75 2.89 11.10 0.15
C ILE A 75 3.96 12.10 0.59
N PRO A 76 3.60 13.23 1.22
CA PRO A 76 4.56 14.21 1.70
C PRO A 76 5.61 13.62 2.62
N ASN A 77 6.85 14.11 2.54
CA ASN A 77 7.90 13.69 3.45
C ASN A 77 7.69 14.36 4.83
N PRO A 78 7.39 13.60 5.89
CA PRO A 78 7.09 14.18 7.20
C PRO A 78 8.30 14.86 7.85
N ALA A 79 9.53 14.52 7.44
CA ALA A 79 10.76 15.15 7.92
C ALA A 79 11.12 16.44 7.14
N GLY A 80 10.23 16.94 6.28
CA GLY A 80 10.46 18.17 5.51
C GLY A 80 11.43 18.00 4.33
N GLY A 81 11.72 16.77 3.91
CA GLY A 81 12.58 16.51 2.76
C GLY A 81 11.99 17.03 1.44
N LYS A 82 12.86 17.40 0.50
CA LYS A 82 12.50 18.03 -0.79
C LYS A 82 11.54 17.20 -1.66
N PHE A 83 11.62 15.88 -1.58
CA PHE A 83 10.88 14.98 -2.48
C PHE A 83 9.86 14.15 -1.69
N PRO A 84 8.63 13.99 -2.22
CA PRO A 84 7.64 13.12 -1.62
C PRO A 84 8.00 11.66 -1.83
N TYR A 85 7.37 10.81 -1.02
CA TYR A 85 7.36 9.38 -1.19
C TYR A 85 6.32 8.99 -2.25
N ILE A 86 6.75 8.30 -3.30
CA ILE A 86 5.83 7.77 -4.32
C ILE A 86 5.49 6.34 -3.94
N MET A 87 4.28 6.14 -3.40
CA MET A 87 3.81 4.82 -2.97
C MET A 87 3.76 3.87 -4.17
N LYS A 88 4.16 2.62 -3.99
CA LYS A 88 4.03 1.58 -5.03
C LYS A 88 3.19 0.44 -4.53
N LEU A 89 2.25 -0.03 -5.35
CA LEU A 89 1.38 -1.14 -5.05
C LEU A 89 1.56 -2.26 -6.08
N CYS A 90 1.49 -3.51 -5.61
CA CYS A 90 1.34 -4.68 -6.48
C CYS A 90 0.52 -5.77 -5.79
N PHE A 91 -0.02 -6.72 -6.55
CA PHE A 91 -0.65 -7.90 -5.95
C PHE A 91 0.38 -8.74 -5.20
N SER A 92 0.06 -9.07 -3.95
CA SER A 92 0.93 -9.87 -3.10
C SER A 92 0.84 -11.35 -3.45
N THR A 93 1.95 -12.09 -3.35
CA THR A 93 1.92 -13.56 -3.41
C THR A 93 1.56 -14.20 -2.06
N TYR A 94 1.40 -13.38 -1.02
CA TYR A 94 1.02 -13.84 0.31
C TYR A 94 -0.33 -14.56 0.29
N LYS A 95 -0.35 -15.76 0.86
CA LYS A 95 -1.56 -16.53 1.12
C LYS A 95 -1.73 -16.57 2.63
N LYS A 96 -2.81 -15.98 3.14
CA LYS A 96 -3.26 -16.24 4.51
C LYS A 96 -3.57 -17.74 4.56
N ARG A 97 -2.92 -18.48 5.46
CA ARG A 97 -3.26 -19.89 5.69
C ARG A 97 -4.53 -19.88 6.56
N ASP A 98 -5.54 -20.62 6.12
CA ASP A 98 -6.75 -20.88 6.90
C ASP A 98 -6.40 -21.58 8.23
#